data_AF-A0A968N6J7-F1
#
_entry.id   AF-A0A968N6J7-F1
#
_cell.length_a   1.000
_cell.length_b   1.000
_cell.length_c   1.000
_cell.angle_alpha   90.00
_cell.angle_beta   90.00
_cell.angle_gamma   90.00
#
_symmetry.space_group_name_H-M   'P 1'
#
loop_
_entity.id
_entity.type
_entity.pdbx_description
1 polymer ?
#
loop_
_entity_poly.entity_id
_entity_poly.type
_entity_poly.pdbx_seq_one_letter_code
_entity_poly.pdbx_strand_id
1 'polypeptide(L)'
;MQVLSGLLVGVMIAAWLVAIAVISIQNVTPISLHFFLWQTVELPFGIALAFSVSAGLVLGAFLPLFRPGGRATAIRRRPLPDESSENWG
;
A
#
# COMPACT_ATOMS: atom_id res chain seq x y z
N MET A 1 9.27 -8.50 -14.26
CA MET A 1 9.12 -7.21 -13.54
C MET A 1 8.90 -7.36 -12.03
N GLN A 2 8.29 -8.45 -11.55
CA GLN A 2 7.91 -8.61 -10.13
C GLN A 2 9.08 -8.58 -9.13
N VAL A 3 10.23 -9.18 -9.49
CA VAL A 3 11.45 -9.16 -8.64
C VAL A 3 12.01 -7.74 -8.49
N LEU A 4 12.05 -6.96 -9.58
CA LEU A 4 12.52 -5.57 -9.55
C LEU A 4 11.61 -4.69 -8.69
N SER A 5 10.28 -4.86 -8.79
CA SER A 5 9.33 -4.16 -7.93
C SER A 5 9.53 -4.51 -6.45
N GLY A 6 9.73 -5.80 -6.13
CA GLY A 6 10.02 -6.23 -4.75
C GLY A 6 11.32 -5.62 -4.21
N LEU A 7 12.37 -5.61 -5.02
CA LEU A 7 13.65 -4.96 -4.67
C LEU A 7 13.47 -3.45 -4.42
N LEU A 8 12.75 -2.75 -5.29
CA LEU A 8 12.53 -1.31 -5.15
C LEU A 8 11.78 -0.98 -3.85
N VAL A 9 10.72 -1.74 -3.54
CA VAL A 9 9.97 -1.58 -2.29
C VAL A 9 10.85 -1.88 -1.07
N GLY A 10 11.65 -2.94 -1.12
CA GLY A 10 12.57 -3.29 -0.03
C GLY A 10 13.62 -2.21 0.23
N VAL A 11 14.24 -1.68 -0.83
CA VAL A 11 15.20 -0.57 -0.74
C VAL A 11 14.53 0.69 -0.17
N MET A 12 13.30 0.98 -0.61
CA MET A 12 12.55 2.12 -0.10
C MET A 12 12.30 1.99 1.41
N ILE A 13 11.82 0.83 1.88
CA ILE A 13 11.60 0.57 3.31
C ILE A 13 12.91 0.66 4.10
N ALA A 14 14.00 0.08 3.60
CA ALA A 14 15.31 0.15 4.25
C ALA A 14 15.82 1.59 4.37
N ALA A 15 15.67 2.40 3.32
CA ALA A 15 16.03 3.82 3.34
C ALA A 15 15.21 4.60 4.39
N TRP A 16 13.91 4.32 4.50
CA TRP A 16 13.06 4.91 5.53
C TRP A 16 13.50 4.54 6.95
N LEU A 17 13.85 3.27 7.20
CA LEU A 17 14.34 2.84 8.51
C LEU A 17 15.64 3.55 8.90
N VAL A 18 16.59 3.66 7.97
CA VAL A 18 17.85 4.39 8.22
C VAL A 18 17.59 5.86 8.46
N ALA A 19 16.76 6.51 7.65
CA ALA A 19 16.41 7.92 7.81
C ALA A 19 15.78 8.19 9.19
N ILE A 20 14.80 7.37 9.60
CA ILE A 20 14.15 7.50 10.91
C ILE A 20 15.17 7.31 12.03
N ALA A 21 16.05 6.31 11.94
CA ALA A 21 17.07 6.05 12.96
C ALA A 21 18.06 7.23 13.10
N VAL A 22 18.59 7.72 11.98
CA VAL A 22 19.55 8.85 11.98
C VAL A 22 18.89 10.11 12.52
N ILE A 23 17.70 10.45 12.03
CA ILE A 23 16.94 11.62 12.48
C ILE A 23 16.57 11.48 13.96
N SER A 24 16.21 10.29 14.42
CA SER A 24 15.88 10.04 15.84
C SER A 24 17.09 10.23 16.75
N ILE A 25 18.28 9.78 16.33
CA ILE A 25 19.51 9.91 17.11
C ILE A 25 19.96 11.38 17.14
N GLN A 26 19.82 12.08 16.02
CA GLN A 26 20.26 13.47 15.91
C GLN A 26 19.26 14.45 16.52
N ASN A 27 17.98 14.08 16.60
CA ASN A 27 16.91 14.92 17.10
C ASN A 27 16.22 14.28 18.32
N VAL A 28 16.97 14.20 19.41
CA VAL A 28 16.49 13.67 20.72
C VAL A 28 15.57 14.67 21.44
N THR A 29 15.29 15.82 20.81
CA THR A 29 14.41 16.82 21.44
C THR A 29 12.99 16.26 21.53
N PRO A 30 12.35 16.32 22.71
CA PRO A 30 10.95 16.00 22.84
C PRO A 30 10.12 17.02 22.07
N ILE A 31 9.17 16.54 21.27
CA ILE A 31 8.19 17.38 20.60
C ILE A 31 6.81 17.15 21.22
N SER A 32 6.05 18.24 21.36
CA SER A 32 4.65 18.19 21.74
C SER A 32 3.78 18.29 20.49
N LEU A 33 2.97 17.27 20.23
CA LEU A 33 2.01 17.26 19.12
C LEU A 33 0.73 17.95 19.57
N HIS A 34 0.46 19.13 19.00
CA HIS A 34 -0.78 19.86 19.20
C HIS A 34 -1.81 19.45 18.14
N PHE A 35 -2.81 18.69 18.57
CA PHE A 35 -4.05 18.49 17.85
C PHE A 35 -5.01 19.65 18.14
N PHE A 36 -6.03 19.82 17.29
CA PHE A 36 -6.96 20.95 17.28
C PHE A 36 -7.50 21.37 18.67
N LEU A 37 -7.68 20.43 19.61
CA LEU A 37 -8.13 20.66 20.98
C LEU A 37 -7.21 20.07 22.07
N TRP A 38 -6.18 19.30 21.70
CA TRP A 38 -5.38 18.51 22.64
C TRP A 38 -3.90 18.60 22.34
N GLN A 39 -3.08 18.69 23.38
CA GLN A 39 -1.64 18.43 23.26
C GLN A 39 -1.34 17.01 23.72
N THR A 40 -0.45 16.35 22.99
CA THR A 40 0.07 15.04 23.39
C THR A 40 1.15 15.21 24.43
N VAL A 41 1.46 14.15 25.17
CA VAL A 41 2.68 14.09 25.99
C VAL A 41 3.90 14.27 25.08
N GLU A 42 4.94 14.90 25.62
CA GLU A 42 6.23 15.04 24.96
C GLU A 42 6.76 13.68 24.49
N LEU A 43 6.86 13.53 23.18
CA LEU A 43 7.34 12.32 22.53
C LEU A 43 8.63 12.63 21.77
N PRO A 44 9.63 11.74 21.79
CA PRO A 44 10.80 11.87 20.94
C PRO A 44 10.39 11.93 19.47
N PHE A 45 11.00 12.83 18.70
CA PHE A 45 10.67 13.03 17.30
C PHE A 45 10.74 11.74 16.46
N GLY A 46 11.71 10.87 16.76
CA GLY A 46 11.84 9.56 16.12
C GLY A 46 10.63 8.64 16.31
N ILE A 47 10.01 8.66 17.49
CA ILE A 47 8.81 7.85 17.78
C ILE A 47 7.63 8.36 16.96
N ALA A 48 7.45 9.70 16.89
CA ALA A 48 6.40 10.30 16.08
C ALA A 48 6.56 9.98 14.58
N LEU A 49 7.79 10.04 14.06
CA LEU A 49 8.09 9.67 12.67
C LEU A 49 7.84 8.19 12.39
N ALA A 50 8.30 7.29 13.27
CA ALA A 50 8.08 5.86 13.12
C ALA A 50 6.57 5.53 13.11
N PHE A 51 5.79 6.18 13.98
CA PHE A 51 4.34 6.01 14.02
C PHE A 51 3.67 6.51 12.73
N SER A 52 4.06 7.69 12.24
CA SER A 52 3.51 8.27 11.01
C SER A 52 3.77 7.39 9.77
N VAL A 53 5.03 6.96 9.58
CA VAL A 53 5.41 6.12 8.43
C VAL A 53 4.74 4.76 8.49
N SER A 54 4.72 4.11 9.66
CA SER A 54 4.06 2.81 9.81
C SER A 54 2.55 2.90 9.60
N ALA A 55 1.89 3.92 10.15
CA ALA A 55 0.47 4.16 9.91
C ALA A 55 0.18 4.39 8.41
N GLY A 56 0.98 5.20 7.73
CA GLY A 56 0.85 5.42 6.29
C GLY A 56 1.02 4.15 5.46
N LEU A 57 2.01 3.31 5.79
CA LEU A 57 2.22 2.02 5.13
C LEU A 57 1.06 1.05 5.37
N VAL A 58 0.57 0.96 6.61
CA VAL A 58 -0.57 0.10 6.97
C VAL A 58 -1.83 0.55 6.22
N LEU A 59 -2.17 1.84 6.27
CA LEU A 59 -3.32 2.39 5.55
C LEU A 59 -3.17 2.20 4.02
N GLY A 60 -1.97 2.41 3.48
CA GLY A 60 -1.67 2.17 2.08
C GLY A 60 -1.83 0.70 1.67
N ALA A 61 -1.50 -0.24 2.56
CA ALA A 61 -1.71 -1.68 2.33
C ALA A 61 -3.19 -2.07 2.29
N PHE A 62 -4.06 -1.31 2.97
CA PHE A 62 -5.51 -1.50 2.91
C PHE A 62 -6.17 -0.84 1.69
N LEU A 63 -5.52 0.13 1.03
CA LEU A 63 -6.05 0.81 -0.16
C LEU A 63 -6.58 -0.12 -1.28
N PRO A 64 -5.91 -1.23 -1.64
CA PRO A 64 -6.45 -2.16 -2.65
C PRO A 64 -7.74 -2.87 -2.23
N LEU A 65 -8.05 -2.97 -0.93
CA LEU A 65 -9.31 -3.55 -0.45
C LEU A 65 -10.52 -2.70 -0.83
N PHE A 66 -10.32 -1.39 -1.00
CA PHE A 66 -11.35 -0.43 -1.39
C PHE A 66 -11.49 -0.25 -2.91
N ARG A 67 -10.69 -0.95 -3.73
CA ARG A 67 -10.88 -0.92 -5.19
C ARG A 67 -12.16 -1.68 -5.54
N PRO A 68 -13.22 -1.02 -6.07
CA PRO A 68 -14.38 -1.73 -6.55
C PRO A 68 -13.95 -2.62 -7.72
N GLY A 69 -14.18 -3.92 -7.58
CA GLY A 69 -13.78 -4.93 -8.55
C GLY A 69 -14.49 -4.72 -9.88
N GLY A 70 -13.81 -4.07 -10.82
CA GLY A 70 -14.17 -4.13 -12.23
C GLY A 70 -13.99 -5.56 -12.72
N ARG A 71 -15.06 -6.35 -12.64
CA ARG A 71 -15.16 -7.68 -13.28
C ARG A 71 -15.07 -7.46 -14.79
N ALA A 72 -13.87 -7.60 -15.35
CA ALA A 72 -13.69 -7.66 -16.79
C ALA A 72 -14.23 -9.00 -17.31
N THR A 73 -15.42 -8.92 -17.90
CA THR A 73 -15.86 -9.62 -19.10
C THR A 73 -15.66 -11.14 -19.12
N ALA A 74 -16.69 -11.85 -18.65
CA ALA A 74 -16.97 -13.18 -19.18
C ALA A 74 -17.29 -13.05 -20.68
N ILE A 75 -16.28 -13.20 -21.53
CA ILE A 75 -16.50 -13.54 -22.94
C ILE A 75 -17.12 -14.94 -22.91
N ARG A 76 -18.46 -14.97 -22.83
CA ARG A 76 -19.28 -16.13 -23.05
C ARG A 76 -18.99 -16.58 -24.47
N ARG A 77 -18.05 -17.52 -24.65
CA ARG A 77 -17.91 -18.27 -25.90
C ARG A 77 -19.30 -18.86 -26.17
N ARG A 78 -20.04 -18.28 -27.12
CA ARG A 78 -21.16 -18.99 -27.71
C ARG A 78 -20.55 -20.21 -28.39
N PRO A 79 -20.98 -21.44 -28.09
CA PRO A 79 -20.79 -22.54 -29.02
C PRO A 79 -21.30 -22.08 -30.39
N LEU A 80 -20.44 -22.14 -31.41
CA LEU A 80 -20.87 -21.95 -32.78
C LEU A 80 -21.87 -23.07 -33.10
N PRO A 81 -23.00 -22.78 -33.76
CA PRO A 81 -23.89 -23.82 -34.25
C PRO A 81 -23.06 -24.81 -35.07
N ASP A 82 -23.21 -26.08 -34.78
CA ASP A 82 -22.57 -27.14 -35.53
C ASP A 82 -23.23 -27.18 -36.92
N GLU A 83 -22.44 -26.83 -37.93
CA GLU A 83 -22.79 -26.89 -39.36
C GLU A 83 -23.21 -28.32 -39.80
N SER A 84 -23.08 -29.31 -38.92
CA SER A 84 -23.57 -30.68 -39.09
C SER A 84 -25.09 -30.85 -38.99
N SER A 85 -25.84 -29.83 -38.59
CA SER A 85 -27.32 -29.89 -38.57
C SER A 85 -27.99 -29.46 -39.87
N GLU A 86 -27.26 -28.85 -40.81
CA GLU A 86 -27.80 -28.36 -42.09
C GLU A 86 -27.61 -29.34 -43.26
N ASN A 87 -26.96 -30.49 -43.04
CA ASN A 87 -26.75 -31.51 -44.07
C ASN A 87 -27.48 -32.81 -43.73
N TRP A 88 -28.82 -32.77 -43.80
CA TRP A 88 -29.67 -33.96 -43.86
C TRP A 88 -30.80 -33.75 -44.86
N GLY A 89 -30.58 -34.22 -46.10
CA GLY A 89 -31.62 -34.73 -47.00
C GLY A 89 -32.52 -33.72 -47.71
#